data_AF-A0A2K3NUN4-F1
#
_entry.id   AF-A0A2K3NUN4-F1
#
_cell.length_a   1.000
_cell.length_b   1.000
_cell.length_c   1.000
_cell.angle_alpha   90.00
_cell.angle_beta   90.00
_cell.angle_gamma   90.00
#
_symmetry.space_group_name_H-M   'P 1'
#
loop_
_entity.id
_entity.type
_entity.pdbx_description
1 polymer ?
#
loop_
_entity_poly.entity_id
_entity_poly.type
_entity_poly.pdbx_seq_one_letter_code
_entity_poly.pdbx_strand_id
1 'polypeptide(L)'
;MADKKIPEVVLNSGKKIPTIGFGTGSTPPQQTLLDAIEIGYRHFDTAALYNTEEPLGQAVSKALDLGLVKNRDELFITSKLWCTDAHHDLVLPALKTTLKQKTGIGVCGSLFDSLASE
;
A
#
# COMPACT_ATOMS: atom_id res chain seq x y z
N MET A 1 -26.83 5.56 7.70
CA MET A 1 -25.83 5.26 8.74
C MET A 1 -24.66 6.21 8.52
N ALA A 2 -24.11 6.83 9.57
CA ALA A 2 -23.05 7.82 9.40
C ALA A 2 -21.87 7.21 8.63
N ASP A 3 -21.41 7.93 7.60
CA ASP A 3 -20.25 7.59 6.77
C ASP A 3 -19.01 7.63 7.65
N LYS A 4 -18.72 6.51 8.33
CA LYS A 4 -17.74 6.45 9.43
C LYS A 4 -16.35 6.25 8.83
N LYS A 5 -15.84 7.29 8.19
CA LYS A 5 -14.46 7.32 7.69
C LYS A 5 -13.48 7.20 8.86
N ILE A 6 -12.46 6.36 8.65
CA ILE A 6 -11.32 6.24 9.55
C ILE A 6 -10.64 7.63 9.63
N PRO A 7 -10.39 8.19 10.82
CA PRO A 7 -9.69 9.46 10.96
C PRO A 7 -8.31 9.42 10.29
N GLU A 8 -7.83 10.57 9.82
CA GLU A 8 -6.53 10.70 9.19
C GLU A 8 -5.62 11.60 10.03
N VAL A 9 -4.31 11.33 9.98
CA VAL A 9 -3.29 12.22 10.53
C VAL A 9 -2.39 12.73 9.41
N VAL A 10 -1.92 13.97 9.55
CA VAL A 10 -0.98 14.58 8.61
C VAL A 10 0.43 14.24 9.06
N LEU A 11 1.19 13.58 8.20
CA LEU A 11 2.59 13.27 8.41
C LEU A 11 3.45 14.52 8.22
N ASN A 12 4.70 14.47 8.69
CA ASN A 12 5.69 15.52 8.43
C ASN A 12 5.96 15.77 6.94
N SER A 13 5.65 14.78 6.08
CA SER A 13 5.70 14.88 4.62
C SER A 13 4.53 15.65 4.00
N GLY A 14 3.55 16.08 4.81
CA GLY A 14 2.31 16.72 4.34
C GLY A 14 1.25 15.74 3.84
N LYS A 15 1.58 14.45 3.68
CA LYS A 15 0.61 13.42 3.31
C LYS A 15 -0.33 13.07 4.46
N LYS A 16 -1.56 12.72 4.13
CA LYS A 16 -2.53 12.15 5.07
C LYS A 16 -2.41 10.64 5.11
N ILE A 17 -2.49 10.06 6.30
CA ILE A 17 -2.53 8.62 6.51
C ILE A 17 -3.72 8.25 7.41
N PRO A 18 -4.53 7.24 7.04
CA PRO A 18 -5.57 6.72 7.92
C PRO A 18 -4.98 6.13 9.21
N THR A 19 -5.58 6.47 10.35
CA THR A 19 -5.10 6.06 11.68
C THR A 19 -5.25 4.57 11.97
N ILE A 20 -6.09 3.87 11.19
CA ILE A 20 -6.28 2.42 11.27
C ILE A 20 -5.81 1.82 9.94
N GLY A 21 -4.83 0.92 10.03
CA GLY A 21 -4.28 0.18 8.89
C GLY A 21 -4.53 -1.32 9.00
N PHE A 22 -4.56 -1.98 7.85
CA PHE A 22 -4.67 -3.43 7.73
C PHE A 22 -3.27 -4.03 7.52
N GLY A 23 -2.78 -4.81 8.48
CA GLY A 23 -1.48 -5.48 8.38
C GLY A 23 -1.56 -6.79 7.60
N THR A 24 -0.61 -7.04 6.71
CA THR A 24 -0.58 -8.23 5.84
C THR A 24 0.47 -9.28 6.25
N GLY A 25 1.08 -9.16 7.43
CA GLY A 25 2.12 -10.09 7.90
C GLY A 25 1.64 -11.53 8.11
N SER A 26 0.33 -11.76 8.26
CA SER A 26 -0.28 -13.09 8.35
C SER A 26 -0.48 -13.78 7.00
N THR A 27 -0.04 -13.16 5.89
CA THR A 27 -0.27 -13.65 4.53
C THR A 27 -1.75 -13.90 4.21
N PRO A 28 -2.64 -12.92 4.44
CA PRO A 28 -4.06 -13.10 4.16
C PRO A 28 -4.30 -13.34 2.67
N PRO A 29 -5.32 -14.14 2.31
CA PRO A 29 -5.65 -14.37 0.91
C PRO A 29 -6.12 -13.07 0.25
N GLN A 30 -5.97 -12.97 -1.07
CA GLN A 30 -6.38 -11.81 -1.86
C GLN A 30 -7.83 -11.37 -1.59
N GLN A 31 -8.75 -12.32 -1.39
CA GLN A 31 -10.15 -12.01 -1.10
C GLN A 31 -10.30 -11.20 0.20
N THR A 32 -9.57 -11.55 1.26
CA THR A 32 -9.59 -10.79 2.52
C THR A 32 -9.07 -9.36 2.35
N LEU A 33 -8.09 -9.15 1.46
CA LEU A 33 -7.59 -7.80 1.14
C LEU A 33 -8.65 -6.98 0.41
N LEU A 34 -9.40 -7.60 -0.52
CA LEU A 34 -10.51 -6.95 -1.20
C LEU A 34 -11.66 -6.62 -0.24
N ASP A 35 -12.04 -7.57 0.62
CA ASP A 35 -13.07 -7.37 1.64
C ASP A 35 -12.69 -6.23 2.58
N ALA A 36 -11.40 -6.13 2.96
CA ALA A 36 -10.90 -5.02 3.77
C ALA A 36 -11.11 -3.66 3.07
N ILE A 37 -10.86 -3.57 1.76
CA ILE A 37 -11.13 -2.34 0.98
C ILE A 37 -12.64 -2.03 0.97
N GLU A 38 -13.48 -3.05 0.77
CA GLU A 38 -14.94 -2.93 0.74
C GLU A 38 -15.50 -2.40 2.07
N ILE A 39 -15.03 -2.91 3.21
CA ILE A 39 -15.49 -2.47 4.54
C ILE A 39 -14.89 -1.12 4.98
N GLY A 40 -14.05 -0.48 4.15
CA GLY A 40 -13.60 0.89 4.36
C GLY A 40 -12.15 1.05 4.80
N TYR A 41 -11.32 -0.01 4.83
CA TYR A 41 -9.88 0.19 5.02
C TYR A 41 -9.30 0.95 3.84
N ARG A 42 -8.47 1.93 4.16
CA ARG A 42 -7.73 2.73 3.18
C ARG A 42 -6.24 2.71 3.42
N HIS A 43 -5.77 2.17 4.55
CA HIS A 43 -4.35 2.00 4.84
C HIS A 43 -4.01 0.51 4.90
N PHE A 44 -3.03 0.07 4.11
CA PHE A 44 -2.49 -1.29 4.11
C PHE A 44 -1.01 -1.27 4.42
N ASP A 45 -0.58 -2.14 5.34
CA ASP A 45 0.81 -2.32 5.72
C ASP A 45 1.31 -3.69 5.26
N THR A 46 2.29 -3.68 4.36
CA THR A 46 2.95 -4.86 3.79
C THR A 46 4.47 -4.75 3.91
N ALA A 47 5.20 -5.72 3.36
CA ALA A 47 6.65 -5.73 3.27
C ALA A 47 7.09 -6.68 2.15
N ALA A 48 8.27 -6.43 1.58
CA ALA A 48 8.86 -7.31 0.56
C ALA A 48 8.97 -8.77 1.04
N LEU A 49 9.26 -8.99 2.34
CA LEU A 49 9.35 -10.34 2.91
C LEU A 49 8.00 -11.08 2.94
N TYR A 50 6.89 -10.36 3.09
CA TYR A 50 5.60 -10.99 3.38
C TYR A 50 5.03 -11.73 2.17
N ASN A 51 5.53 -11.48 0.95
CA ASN A 51 4.98 -12.02 -0.28
C ASN A 51 3.48 -11.71 -0.47
N THR A 52 2.99 -10.61 0.12
CA THR A 52 1.59 -10.15 0.02
C THR A 52 1.41 -8.90 -0.84
N GLU A 53 2.51 -8.34 -1.35
CA GLU A 53 2.50 -7.18 -2.23
C GLU A 53 1.74 -7.47 -3.54
N GLU A 54 2.05 -8.55 -4.25
CA GLU A 54 1.34 -8.92 -5.48
C GLU A 54 -0.17 -9.21 -5.24
N PRO A 55 -0.57 -10.06 -4.28
CA PRO A 55 -1.98 -10.23 -3.93
C PRO A 55 -2.69 -8.91 -3.57
N LEU A 56 -2.01 -8.01 -2.86
CA LEU A 56 -2.55 -6.69 -2.54
C LEU A 56 -2.74 -5.84 -3.79
N GLY A 57 -1.75 -5.79 -4.69
CA GLY A 57 -1.87 -5.09 -5.97
C GLY A 57 -3.04 -5.58 -6.81
N GLN A 58 -3.27 -6.90 -6.84
CA GLN A 58 -4.42 -7.49 -7.52
C GLN A 58 -5.75 -7.12 -6.86
N ALA A 59 -5.82 -7.12 -5.51
CA ALA A 59 -7.01 -6.68 -4.78
C ALA A 59 -7.33 -5.20 -5.03
N VAL A 60 -6.30 -4.34 -5.09
CA VAL A 60 -6.45 -2.92 -5.40
C VAL A 60 -6.95 -2.70 -6.82
N SER A 61 -6.40 -3.40 -7.81
CA SER A 61 -6.88 -3.34 -9.20
C SER A 61 -8.35 -3.72 -9.28
N LYS A 62 -8.73 -4.83 -8.65
CA LYS A 62 -10.11 -5.30 -8.62
C LYS A 62 -11.04 -4.32 -7.89
N ALA A 63 -10.58 -3.67 -6.82
CA ALA A 63 -11.35 -2.66 -6.12
C ALA A 63 -11.61 -1.41 -6.97
N LEU A 64 -10.63 -1.00 -7.81
CA LEU A 64 -10.80 0.07 -8.78
C LEU A 64 -11.81 -0.32 -9.87
N ASP A 65 -11.66 -1.53 -10.43
CA ASP A 65 -12.56 -2.06 -11.46
C ASP A 65 -14.02 -2.17 -10.97
N LEU A 66 -14.21 -2.54 -9.70
CA LEU A 66 -15.51 -2.64 -9.04
C LEU A 66 -16.05 -1.28 -8.54
N GLY A 67 -15.26 -0.21 -8.61
CA GLY A 67 -15.65 1.12 -8.11
C GLY A 67 -15.75 1.22 -6.58
N LEU A 68 -15.12 0.30 -5.83
CA LEU A 68 -15.03 0.34 -4.36
C LEU A 68 -14.14 1.50 -3.87
N VAL A 69 -13.21 1.92 -4.72
CA VAL A 69 -12.38 3.13 -4.58
C VAL A 69 -12.42 3.90 -5.89
N LYS A 70 -12.46 5.23 -5.82
CA LYS A 70 -12.60 6.06 -7.03
C LYS A 70 -11.31 6.16 -7.84
N ASN A 71 -10.18 6.16 -7.13
CA ASN A 71 -8.85 6.25 -7.71
C ASN A 71 -7.83 5.65 -6.74
N ARG A 72 -6.59 5.46 -7.22
CA ARG A 72 -5.51 4.88 -6.42
C ARG A 72 -5.14 5.74 -5.22
N ASP A 73 -5.32 7.06 -5.29
CA ASP A 73 -4.91 8.00 -4.24
C ASP A 73 -5.77 7.91 -2.98
N GLU A 74 -6.93 7.25 -3.04
CA GLU A 74 -7.72 6.93 -1.85
C GLU A 74 -7.05 5.88 -0.95
N LEU A 75 -6.02 5.19 -1.43
CA LEU A 75 -5.33 4.13 -0.71
C LEU A 75 -3.91 4.55 -0.28
N PHE A 76 -3.62 4.41 1.01
CA PHE A 76 -2.29 4.50 1.57
C PHE A 76 -1.70 3.09 1.71
N ILE A 77 -0.65 2.76 0.97
CA ILE A 77 -0.01 1.44 1.07
C ILE A 77 1.44 1.61 1.45
N THR A 78 1.80 1.02 2.58
CA THR A 78 3.15 1.03 3.16
C THR A 78 3.84 -0.29 2.85
N SER A 79 5.09 -0.24 2.38
CA SER A 79 5.99 -1.40 2.32
C SER A 79 7.33 -1.12 2.98
N LYS A 80 8.09 -2.18 3.20
CA LYS A 80 9.35 -2.21 3.95
C LYS A 80 10.41 -2.91 3.10
N LEU A 81 11.54 -2.23 2.92
CA LEU A 81 12.77 -2.82 2.39
C LEU A 81 13.24 -3.93 3.34
N TRP A 82 13.63 -5.07 2.80
CA TRP A 82 14.13 -6.17 3.63
C TRP A 82 15.62 -6.00 3.95
N CYS A 83 16.06 -6.55 5.08
CA CYS A 83 17.42 -6.37 5.59
C CYS A 83 18.50 -6.85 4.61
N THR A 84 18.20 -7.84 3.77
CA THR A 84 19.12 -8.34 2.74
C THR A 84 19.38 -7.34 1.63
N ASP A 85 18.48 -6.38 1.43
CA ASP A 85 18.53 -5.39 0.35
C ASP A 85 18.91 -3.99 0.85
N ALA A 86 19.32 -3.88 2.13
CA ALA A 86 19.70 -2.61 2.75
C ALA A 86 21.05 -2.05 2.27
N HIS A 87 21.80 -2.80 1.46
CA HIS A 87 23.01 -2.31 0.81
C HIS A 87 22.64 -1.27 -0.25
N HIS A 88 23.39 -0.16 -0.34
CA HIS A 88 23.11 1.00 -1.20
C HIS A 88 22.67 0.61 -2.62
N ASP A 89 23.42 -0.29 -3.27
CA ASP A 89 23.18 -0.68 -4.66
C ASP A 89 21.97 -1.61 -4.84
N LEU A 90 21.44 -2.18 -3.76
CA LEU A 90 20.28 -3.09 -3.77
C LEU A 90 18.97 -2.38 -3.44
N VAL A 91 19.01 -1.21 -2.81
CA VAL A 91 17.82 -0.46 -2.41
C VAL A 91 16.93 -0.13 -3.61
N LEU A 92 17.49 0.50 -4.64
CA LEU A 92 16.70 0.90 -5.81
C LEU A 92 16.12 -0.30 -6.59
N PRO A 93 16.88 -1.38 -6.87
CA PRO A 93 16.31 -2.61 -7.42
C PRO A 93 15.17 -3.21 -6.59
N ALA A 94 15.33 -3.29 -5.27
CA ALA A 94 14.31 -3.86 -4.39
C ALA A 94 13.01 -3.02 -4.41
N LEU A 95 13.13 -1.70 -4.35
CA LEU A 95 11.99 -0.78 -4.46
C LEU A 95 11.27 -0.92 -5.80
N LYS A 96 12.02 -1.01 -6.91
CA LYS A 96 11.43 -1.24 -8.24
C LYS A 96 10.68 -2.56 -8.31
N THR A 97 11.16 -3.60 -7.64
CA THR A 97 10.46 -4.89 -7.55
C THR A 97 9.12 -4.73 -6.83
N THR A 98 9.10 -4.09 -5.66
CA THR A 98 7.87 -3.80 -4.92
C THR A 98 6.87 -2.96 -5.73
N LEU A 99 7.33 -1.95 -6.47
CA LEU A 99 6.47 -1.12 -7.32
C LEU A 99 5.89 -1.91 -8.50
N LYS A 100 6.67 -2.79 -9.12
CA LYS A 100 6.23 -3.65 -10.24
C LYS A 100 5.14 -4.63 -9.85
N GLN A 101 5.04 -5.00 -8.58
CA GLN A 101 3.97 -5.88 -8.06
C GLN A 101 2.59 -5.19 -8.01
N LYS A 102 2.42 -4.08 -8.77
CA LYS A 102 1.16 -3.36 -9.05
C LYS A 102 0.45 -2.81 -7.82
N THR A 103 1.22 -2.54 -6.78
CA THR A 103 0.70 -2.05 -5.53
C THR A 103 0.44 -0.53 -5.55
N GLY A 104 0.95 0.22 -6.54
CA GLY A 104 0.88 1.68 -6.58
C GLY A 104 1.42 2.33 -5.28
N ILE A 105 2.33 1.66 -4.59
CA ILE A 105 2.79 1.99 -3.24
C ILE A 105 3.38 3.40 -3.18
N GLY A 106 2.89 4.18 -2.21
CA GLY A 106 3.66 5.30 -1.66
C GLY A 106 4.60 4.73 -0.61
N VAL A 107 5.86 4.46 -1.00
CA VAL A 107 6.87 4.01 -0.03
C VAL A 107 7.06 5.15 0.98
N CYS A 108 6.95 4.86 2.28
CA CYS A 108 7.15 5.88 3.31
C CYS A 108 8.60 6.35 3.29
N GLY A 109 8.82 7.51 2.65
CA GLY A 109 10.06 8.25 2.54
C GLY A 109 9.89 9.36 1.50
N SER A 110 10.22 10.60 1.85
CA SER A 110 10.00 11.82 1.03
C SER A 110 10.56 11.84 -0.41
N LEU A 111 11.22 10.77 -0.86
CA LEU A 111 11.91 10.68 -2.15
C LEU A 111 11.11 9.95 -3.26
N PHE A 112 10.01 9.27 -2.93
CA PHE A 112 9.57 8.12 -3.75
C PHE A 112 8.38 8.34 -4.69
N ASP A 113 7.55 9.38 -4.53
CA ASP A 113 6.45 9.65 -5.48
C ASP A 113 6.96 10.07 -6.87
N SER A 114 8.17 10.65 -6.94
CA SER A 114 8.76 11.08 -8.21
C SER A 114 9.15 9.91 -9.11
N LEU A 115 9.36 8.71 -8.57
CA LEU A 115 9.75 7.51 -9.34
C LEU A 115 8.55 6.67 -9.80
N ALA A 116 7.37 6.89 -9.22
CA ALA A 116 6.13 6.24 -9.64
C ALA A 116 5.41 7.00 -10.78
N SER A 117 5.95 8.16 -11.18
CA SER A 117 5.40 9.05 -12.20
C SER A 117 6.11 8.96 -13.56
N GLU A 118 7.09 8.05 -13.71
CA GLU A 118 7.78 7.72 -14.97
C GLU A 118 7.36 6.35 -15.52
#